data_AF-A0A8J4YS64-F1
#
_entry.id   AF-A0A8J4YS64-F1
#
_cell.length_a   1.000
_cell.length_b   1.000
_cell.length_c   1.000
_cell.angle_alpha   90.00
_cell.angle_beta   90.00
_cell.angle_gamma   90.00
#
_symmetry.space_group_name_H-M   'P 1'
#
loop_
_entity.id
_entity.type
_entity.pdbx_description
1 polymer ?
#
loop_
_entity_poly.entity_id
_entity_poly.type
_entity_poly.pdbx_seq_one_letter_code
_entity_poly.pdbx_strand_id
1 'polypeptide(L)'
;MVQAHRPSQRSCRAMGERTSPARNPGASSNTWRVRRGSHQHITPSLTAAARGGSQVCKRLLRGNTGRNGSLDTDAAAWAIMQYLNTPPQGSEASPAQLITGRQLRDAIPVDASLYEVSERWAWLLRERERAMARSVGQCSFPA
;
A
#
# COMPACT_ATOMS: atom_id res chain seq x y z
N MET A 1 -10.96 -48.91 -41.11
CA MET A 1 -9.60 -48.52 -40.67
C MET A 1 -9.32 -47.12 -41.17
N VAL A 2 -9.44 -46.10 -40.31
CA VAL A 2 -9.20 -44.70 -40.71
C VAL A 2 -7.85 -44.28 -40.13
N GLN A 3 -6.89 -44.03 -41.02
CA GLN A 3 -5.53 -43.62 -40.70
C GLN A 3 -5.49 -42.20 -40.12
N ALA A 4 -4.72 -42.05 -39.05
CA ALA A 4 -4.37 -40.77 -38.45
C ALA A 4 -3.35 -40.02 -39.31
N HIS A 5 -3.62 -38.76 -39.63
CA HIS A 5 -2.64 -37.83 -40.17
C HIS A 5 -2.45 -36.66 -39.20
N ARG A 6 -1.25 -36.61 -38.60
CA ARG A 6 -0.77 -35.50 -37.75
C ARG A 6 -0.36 -34.32 -38.64
N PRO A 7 -0.70 -33.06 -38.29
CA PRO A 7 -0.03 -31.92 -38.88
C PRO A 7 1.19 -31.50 -38.03
N SER A 8 2.35 -31.57 -38.69
CA SER A 8 3.33 -30.49 -38.84
C SER A 8 3.77 -29.72 -37.58
N GLN A 9 4.94 -30.12 -37.06
CA GLN A 9 5.77 -29.28 -36.18
C GLN A 9 6.17 -27.97 -36.88
N ARG A 10 5.78 -26.82 -36.30
CA ARG A 10 6.40 -25.52 -36.60
C ARG A 10 7.25 -25.08 -35.42
N SER A 11 8.54 -25.39 -35.56
CA SER A 11 9.74 -24.73 -35.02
C SER A 11 9.51 -23.48 -34.15
N CYS A 12 9.75 -23.62 -32.85
CA CYS A 12 10.00 -22.52 -31.92
C CYS A 12 11.51 -22.18 -31.88
N ARG A 13 11.89 -21.06 -32.50
CA ARG A 13 13.13 -20.26 -32.31
C ARG A 13 12.81 -18.88 -32.88
N ALA A 14 13.17 -17.73 -32.32
CA ALA A 14 13.82 -17.35 -31.09
C ALA A 14 13.50 -15.84 -30.85
N MET A 15 13.48 -15.45 -29.57
CA MET A 15 13.77 -14.13 -29.00
C MET A 15 13.92 -12.93 -29.96
N GLY A 16 12.99 -11.97 -29.86
CA GLY A 16 13.16 -10.60 -30.32
C GLY A 16 12.73 -9.64 -29.20
N GLU A 17 13.73 -9.10 -28.51
CA GLU A 17 13.75 -7.83 -27.77
C GLU A 17 12.39 -7.28 -27.27
N ARG A 18 12.07 -7.56 -26.01
CA ARG A 18 11.17 -6.68 -25.24
C ARG A 18 11.93 -5.40 -24.93
N THR A 19 11.94 -4.45 -25.85
CA THR A 19 12.11 -3.05 -25.48
C THR A 19 10.93 -2.70 -24.59
N SER A 20 11.17 -2.61 -23.28
CA SER A 20 10.17 -2.09 -22.33
C SER A 20 9.73 -0.73 -22.84
N PRO A 21 8.45 -0.52 -23.23
CA PRO A 21 8.00 0.79 -23.63
C PRO A 21 8.16 1.71 -22.42
N ALA A 22 8.68 2.92 -22.65
CA ALA A 22 8.84 3.93 -21.62
C ALA A 22 7.55 4.00 -20.79
N ARG A 23 7.65 3.64 -19.51
CA ARG A 23 6.49 3.46 -18.63
C ARG A 23 5.82 4.82 -18.47
N ASN A 24 4.78 5.07 -19.26
CA ASN A 24 4.07 6.33 -19.22
C ASN A 24 3.41 6.44 -17.83
N PRO A 25 3.84 7.36 -16.95
CA PRO A 25 3.44 7.33 -15.54
C PRO A 25 1.95 7.61 -15.34
N GLY A 26 1.24 8.11 -16.36
CA GLY A 26 -0.21 8.27 -16.34
C GLY A 26 -1.00 6.98 -16.55
N ALA A 27 -0.43 5.98 -17.23
CA ALA A 27 -1.16 4.79 -17.66
C ALA A 27 -1.55 3.87 -16.48
N SER A 28 -0.66 3.71 -15.48
CA SER A 28 -0.95 2.88 -14.31
C SER A 28 -2.01 3.51 -13.40
N SER A 29 -1.98 4.83 -13.19
CA SER A 29 -2.91 5.50 -12.26
C SER A 29 -4.35 5.47 -12.76
N ASN A 30 -4.56 5.57 -14.07
CA ASN A 30 -5.90 5.45 -14.66
C ASN A 30 -6.44 4.02 -14.57
N THR A 31 -5.55 3.02 -14.69
CA THR A 31 -5.90 1.59 -14.52
C THR A 31 -6.38 1.31 -13.09
N TRP A 32 -5.69 1.86 -12.09
CA TRP A 32 -6.05 1.73 -10.67
C TRP A 32 -7.09 2.76 -10.19
N ARG A 33 -7.62 3.60 -11.09
CA ARG A 33 -8.57 4.69 -10.79
C ARG A 33 -8.11 5.60 -9.63
N VAL A 34 -6.80 5.86 -9.54
CA VAL A 34 -6.22 6.73 -8.51
C VAL A 34 -6.15 8.16 -9.02
N ARG A 35 -6.84 9.08 -8.34
CA ARG A 35 -6.74 10.52 -8.64
C ARG A 35 -5.41 11.06 -8.13
N ARG A 36 -4.60 11.60 -9.04
CA ARG A 36 -3.39 12.35 -8.68
C ARG A 36 -3.77 13.80 -8.40
N GLY A 37 -3.48 14.29 -7.20
CA GLY A 37 -3.54 15.72 -6.91
C GLY A 37 -2.38 16.44 -7.62
N SER A 38 -2.62 17.64 -8.14
CA SER A 38 -1.54 18.50 -8.64
C SER A 38 -0.69 19.01 -7.46
N HIS A 39 0.62 19.13 -7.67
CA HIS A 39 1.58 19.58 -6.64
C HIS A 39 1.29 20.99 -6.07
N GLN A 40 0.43 21.76 -6.73
CA GLN A 40 0.06 23.12 -6.33
C GLN A 40 -0.78 23.16 -5.03
N HIS A 41 -1.45 22.05 -4.66
CA HIS A 41 -2.30 21.96 -3.46
C HIS A 41 -1.63 21.23 -2.30
N ILE A 42 -0.30 21.27 -2.19
CA ILE A 42 0.41 20.67 -1.06
C ILE A 42 0.37 21.64 0.13
N THR A 43 -0.31 21.24 1.22
CA THR A 43 -0.36 22.03 2.45
C THR A 43 0.89 21.79 3.31
N PRO A 44 1.29 22.76 4.17
CA PRO A 44 2.39 22.57 5.12
C PRO A 44 2.20 21.37 6.06
N SER A 45 0.94 21.04 6.40
CA SER A 45 0.62 19.88 7.23
C SER A 45 0.95 18.55 6.54
N LEU A 46 0.70 18.45 5.22
CA LEU A 46 0.99 17.25 4.44
C LEU A 46 2.50 17.03 4.28
N THR A 47 3.28 18.09 4.06
CA THR A 47 4.75 17.97 3.96
C THR A 47 5.37 17.61 5.31
N ALA A 48 4.88 18.19 6.40
CA ALA A 48 5.32 17.86 7.75
C ALA A 48 5.05 16.38 8.09
N ALA A 49 3.86 15.87 7.75
CA ALA A 49 3.51 14.47 7.93
C ALA A 49 4.41 13.53 7.10
N ALA A 50 4.63 13.84 5.81
CA ALA A 50 5.50 13.05 4.94
C ALA A 50 6.94 13.01 5.46
N ARG A 51 7.47 14.14 5.91
CA ARG A 51 8.80 14.22 6.53
C ARG A 51 8.87 13.39 7.81
N GLY A 52 7.87 13.50 8.68
CA GLY A 52 7.75 12.72 9.91
C GLY A 52 7.79 11.21 9.63
N GLY A 53 6.99 10.75 8.67
CA GLY A 53 6.99 9.37 8.20
C GLY A 53 8.36 8.92 7.68
N SER A 54 9.00 9.75 6.84
CA SER A 54 10.35 9.44 6.32
C SER A 54 11.40 9.31 7.44
N GLN A 55 11.29 10.13 8.49
CA GLN A 55 12.20 10.09 9.62
C GLN A 55 12.03 8.82 10.45
N VAL A 56 10.78 8.38 10.65
CA VAL A 56 10.49 7.09 11.31
C VAL A 56 11.05 5.95 10.49
N CYS A 57 10.80 5.89 9.19
CA CYS A 57 11.31 4.83 8.33
C CYS A 57 12.84 4.75 8.37
N LYS A 58 13.54 5.90 8.30
CA LYS A 58 15.01 5.94 8.42
C LYS A 58 15.50 5.38 9.75
N ARG A 59 14.82 5.69 10.87
CA ARG A 59 15.17 5.17 12.19
C ARG A 59 14.98 3.65 12.28
N LEU A 60 13.86 3.14 11.75
CA LEU A 60 13.58 1.70 11.70
C LEU A 60 14.65 0.96 10.87
N LEU A 61 14.97 1.47 9.68
CA LEU A 61 15.99 0.86 8.81
C LEU A 61 17.37 0.89 9.47
N ARG A 62 17.77 2.03 10.06
CA ARG A 62 19.06 2.15 10.76
C ARG A 62 19.21 1.17 11.92
N GLY A 63 18.12 0.87 12.63
CA GLY A 63 18.12 -0.10 13.73
C GLY A 63 18.23 -1.56 13.28
N ASN A 64 17.86 -1.87 12.04
CA ASN A 64 17.81 -3.23 11.48
C ASN A 64 18.85 -3.46 10.37
N THR A 65 19.82 -2.54 10.23
CA THR A 65 20.92 -2.68 9.27
C THR A 65 22.19 -3.10 10.02
N GLY A 66 22.82 -4.18 9.57
CA GLY A 66 24.07 -4.68 10.13
C GLY A 66 25.27 -3.78 9.82
N ARG A 67 26.41 -4.05 10.45
CA ARG A 67 27.66 -3.27 10.26
C ARG A 67 28.20 -3.31 8.82
N ASN A 68 27.82 -4.33 8.05
CA ASN A 68 28.13 -4.51 6.64
C ASN A 68 27.16 -3.78 5.69
N GLY A 69 26.15 -3.07 6.21
CA GLY A 69 25.12 -2.42 5.41
C GLY A 69 24.03 -3.36 4.90
N SER A 70 24.04 -4.64 5.29
CA SER A 70 22.98 -5.58 4.97
C SER A 70 21.74 -5.31 5.83
N LEU A 71 20.57 -5.26 5.20
CA LEU A 71 19.29 -5.16 5.89
C LEU A 71 18.85 -6.55 6.33
N ASP A 72 18.58 -6.71 7.63
CA ASP A 72 17.86 -7.87 8.13
C ASP A 72 16.36 -7.68 7.84
N THR A 73 15.83 -8.41 6.86
CA THR A 73 14.45 -8.26 6.40
C THR A 73 13.44 -8.68 7.44
N ASP A 74 13.76 -9.72 8.22
CA ASP A 74 12.83 -10.27 9.22
C ASP A 74 12.79 -9.34 10.43
N ALA A 75 13.94 -8.89 10.91
CA ALA A 75 14.01 -7.89 11.99
C ALA A 75 13.37 -6.56 11.56
N ALA A 76 13.58 -6.12 10.31
CA ALA A 76 12.92 -4.92 9.79
C ALA A 76 11.39 -5.08 9.70
N ALA A 77 10.90 -6.24 9.25
CA ALA A 77 9.47 -6.52 9.20
C ALA A 77 8.84 -6.50 10.61
N TRP A 78 9.50 -7.12 11.59
CA TRP A 78 9.08 -7.08 13.00
C TRP A 78 9.07 -5.66 13.56
N ALA A 79 10.11 -4.87 13.30
CA ALA A 79 10.18 -3.48 13.74
C ALA A 79 9.06 -2.62 13.12
N ILE A 80 8.68 -2.88 11.87
CA ILE A 80 7.53 -2.24 11.22
C ILE A 80 6.23 -2.64 11.92
N MET A 81 6.03 -3.93 12.19
CA MET A 81 4.84 -4.42 12.90
C MET A 81 4.71 -3.80 14.29
N GLN A 82 5.80 -3.77 15.05
CA GLN A 82 5.86 -3.11 16.35
C GLN A 82 5.49 -1.63 16.24
N TYR A 83 6.05 -0.91 15.27
CA TYR A 83 5.72 0.50 15.04
C TYR A 83 4.24 0.71 14.72
N LEU A 84 3.66 -0.15 13.87
CA LEU A 84 2.25 -0.06 13.49
C LEU A 84 1.31 -0.34 14.66
N ASN A 85 1.71 -1.22 15.59
CA ASN A 85 0.92 -1.60 16.76
C ASN A 85 1.17 -0.73 18.00
N THR A 86 2.18 0.13 18.00
CA THR A 86 2.52 0.98 19.15
C THR A 86 1.99 2.40 18.95
N PRO A 87 1.22 2.96 19.89
CA PRO A 87 0.80 4.36 19.82
C PRO A 87 2.01 5.29 19.88
N PRO A 88 2.16 6.24 18.94
CA PRO A 88 3.21 7.24 19.00
C PRO A 88 2.97 8.20 20.17
N GLN A 89 4.03 8.81 20.67
CA GLN A 89 3.95 9.75 21.80
C GLN A 89 2.94 10.86 21.53
N GLY A 90 1.97 11.02 22.43
CA GLY A 90 0.89 12.00 22.31
C GLY A 90 -0.33 11.54 21.51
N SER A 91 -0.38 10.29 21.06
CA SER A 91 -1.58 9.68 20.45
C SER A 91 -2.08 8.51 21.29
N GLU A 92 -3.40 8.40 21.41
CA GLU A 92 -4.05 7.26 22.07
C GLU A 92 -4.23 6.06 21.13
N ALA A 93 -4.05 6.25 19.81
CA ALA A 93 -4.29 5.24 18.80
C ALA A 93 -3.00 4.90 18.04
N SER A 94 -2.77 3.60 17.84
CA SER A 94 -1.67 3.12 17.00
C SER A 94 -1.94 3.38 15.50
N PRO A 95 -0.89 3.47 14.66
CA PRO A 95 -1.07 3.61 13.21
C PRO A 95 -1.96 2.53 12.59
N ALA A 96 -1.85 1.28 13.06
CA ALA A 96 -2.72 0.18 12.64
C ALA A 96 -4.19 0.47 12.96
N GLN A 97 -4.50 0.97 14.16
CA GLN A 97 -5.86 1.32 14.55
C GLN A 97 -6.41 2.51 13.77
N LEU A 98 -5.58 3.52 13.46
CA LEU A 98 -6.01 4.65 12.63
C LEU A 98 -6.35 4.21 11.20
N ILE A 99 -5.54 3.31 10.62
CA ILE A 99 -5.68 2.89 9.22
C ILE A 99 -6.71 1.79 9.04
N THR A 100 -6.81 0.85 9.99
CA THR A 100 -7.61 -0.38 9.84
C THR A 100 -8.70 -0.54 10.89
N GLY A 101 -8.74 0.33 11.90
CA GLY A 101 -9.69 0.23 13.01
C GLY A 101 -9.38 -0.87 14.02
N ARG A 102 -8.23 -1.55 13.89
CA ARG A 102 -7.82 -2.68 14.75
C ARG A 102 -6.31 -2.77 14.91
N GLN A 103 -5.85 -3.60 15.84
CA GLN A 103 -4.45 -3.98 15.94
C GLN A 103 -4.10 -5.07 14.91
N LEU A 104 -2.84 -5.12 14.48
CA LEU A 104 -2.33 -6.18 13.62
C LEU A 104 -1.77 -7.34 14.45
N ARG A 105 -1.87 -8.57 13.94
CA ARG A 105 -1.26 -9.74 14.59
C ARG A 105 0.26 -9.59 14.63
N ASP A 106 0.82 -9.68 15.82
CA ASP A 106 2.25 -9.55 16.08
C ASP A 106 2.79 -10.86 16.68
N ALA A 107 4.08 -10.89 16.98
CA ALA A 107 4.72 -12.00 17.70
C ALA A 107 4.27 -12.13 19.16
N ILE A 108 3.82 -11.02 19.75
CA ILE A 108 3.27 -11.01 21.10
C ILE A 108 1.77 -11.28 21.00
N PRO A 109 1.25 -12.35 21.63
CA PRO A 109 -0.18 -12.60 21.65
C PRO A 109 -0.89 -11.52 22.46
N VAL A 110 -1.93 -10.94 21.87
CA VAL A 110 -2.79 -9.94 22.50
C VAL A 110 -4.22 -10.50 22.51
N ASP A 111 -5.07 -9.94 23.37
CA ASP A 111 -6.47 -10.31 23.44
C ASP A 111 -7.16 -10.25 22.07
N ALA A 112 -7.98 -11.25 21.77
CA ALA A 112 -8.60 -11.43 20.47
C ALA A 112 -9.53 -10.26 20.08
N SER A 113 -10.12 -9.58 21.07
CA SER A 113 -11.00 -8.42 20.85
C SER A 113 -10.28 -7.26 20.17
N LEU A 114 -8.96 -7.12 20.34
CA LEU A 114 -8.17 -6.04 19.73
C LEU A 114 -7.90 -6.25 18.24
N TYR A 115 -8.13 -7.47 17.72
CA TYR A 115 -8.08 -7.78 16.30
C TYR A 115 -9.42 -7.58 15.58
N GLU A 116 -10.48 -7.29 16.32
CA GLU A 116 -11.77 -6.92 15.76
C GLU A 116 -11.75 -5.45 15.32
N VAL A 117 -12.43 -5.16 14.21
CA VAL A 117 -12.52 -3.80 13.69
C VAL A 117 -13.45 -3.00 14.60
N SER A 118 -12.95 -1.88 15.13
CA SER A 118 -13.74 -0.96 15.94
C SER A 118 -15.02 -0.53 15.21
N GLU A 119 -16.16 -0.63 15.89
CA GLU A 119 -17.46 -0.21 15.35
C GLU A 119 -17.46 1.24 14.87
N ARG A 120 -16.83 2.14 15.65
CA ARG A 120 -16.68 3.55 15.28
C ARG A 120 -15.94 3.72 13.98
N TRP A 121 -14.86 2.96 13.79
CA TRP A 121 -14.07 3.01 12.55
C TRP A 121 -14.88 2.47 11.37
N ALA A 122 -15.58 1.35 11.54
CA ALA A 122 -16.45 0.79 10.53
C ALA A 122 -17.58 1.74 10.11
N TRP A 123 -18.17 2.45 11.08
CA TRP A 123 -19.16 3.49 10.82
C TRP A 123 -18.57 4.66 10.03
N LEU A 124 -17.42 5.20 10.46
CA LEU A 124 -16.72 6.29 9.77
C LEU A 124 -16.36 5.93 8.32
N LEU A 125 -15.88 4.71 8.09
CA LEU A 125 -15.56 4.24 6.75
C LEU A 125 -16.81 4.20 5.85
N ARG A 126 -17.92 3.65 6.36
CA ARG A 126 -19.21 3.62 5.63
C ARG A 126 -19.71 5.01 5.29
N GLU A 127 -19.63 5.96 6.23
CA GLU A 127 -20.00 7.35 5.97
C GLU A 127 -19.09 8.00 4.92
N ARG A 128 -17.78 7.73 4.98
CA ARG A 128 -16.83 8.18 3.96
C ARG A 128 -17.20 7.63 2.58
N GLU A 129 -17.52 6.36 2.47
CA GLU A 129 -17.92 5.72 1.21
C GLU A 129 -19.23 6.31 0.67
N ARG A 130 -20.22 6.55 1.53
CA ARG A 130 -21.48 7.23 1.17
C ARG A 130 -21.22 8.65 0.68
N ALA A 131 -20.37 9.41 1.37
CA ALA A 131 -20.01 10.77 0.97
C ALA A 131 -19.25 10.78 -0.36
N MET A 132 -18.30 9.85 -0.55
CA MET A 132 -17.59 9.71 -1.82
C MET A 132 -18.54 9.35 -2.95
N ALA A 133 -19.47 8.40 -2.75
CA ALA A 133 -20.47 8.03 -3.75
C ALA A 133 -21.34 9.24 -4.18
N ARG A 134 -21.75 10.09 -3.21
CA ARG A 134 -22.47 11.34 -3.50
C ARG A 134 -21.63 12.33 -4.30
N SER A 135 -20.33 12.41 -4.03
CA SER A 135 -19.42 13.33 -4.72
C SER A 135 -19.06 12.88 -6.14
N VAL A 136 -18.98 11.58 -6.39
CA VAL A 136 -18.68 11.02 -7.73
C VAL A 136 -19.80 11.34 -8.72
N GLY A 137 -21.06 11.40 -8.27
CA GLY A 137 -22.18 11.86 -9.10
C GLY A 137 -22.19 13.37 -9.42
N GLN A 138 -21.36 14.17 -8.74
CA GLN A 138 -21.28 15.62 -8.92
C GLN A 138 -20.03 16.07 -9.70
N CYS A 139 -19.08 15.16 -9.95
CA CYS A 139 -17.92 15.45 -10.79
C CYS A 139 -18.28 15.25 -12.27
N SER A 140 -18.68 16.33 -12.95
CA SER A 140 -18.66 16.38 -14.41
C SER A 140 -17.22 16.18 -14.90
N PHE A 141 -16.94 15.00 -15.46
CA PHE A 141 -15.71 14.76 -16.21
C PHE A 141 -15.82 15.48 -17.55
N PRO A 142 -14.98 16.50 -17.85
CA PRO A 142 -14.85 16.93 -19.24
C PRO A 142 -14.25 15.77 -20.05
N ALA A 143 -14.90 15.48 -21.18
CA ALA A 143 -14.51 14.45 -22.13
C ALA A 143 -13.13 14.73 -22.75
#